data_AF-A0A924D8U5-F1
#
_entry.id   AF-A0A924D8U5-F1
#
_cell.length_a   1.000
_cell.length_b   1.000
_cell.length_c   1.000
_cell.angle_alpha   90.00
_cell.angle_beta   90.00
_cell.angle_gamma   90.00
#
_symmetry.space_group_name_H-M   'P 1'
#
loop_
_entity.id
_entity.type
_entity.pdbx_description
1 polymer ?
#
loop_
_entity_poly.entity_id
_entity_poly.type
_entity_poly.pdbx_seq_one_letter_code
_entity_poly.pdbx_strand_id
1 'polypeptide(L)'
;IAFVALFSPLIERVPLSALAGLLVFVGIRLINFKDIRELVHHREAVIYFVTLLGVAFWNLLAGVGLGIALSVMMLLKKLARTVIQVEQKNDRWHVRIEGSLTFISVPELTVALAKIPAGTSVDVDLMAEYLDHGAFEALHGWRVTHEKMGGKVDIDEKHEVWYENAVQGKPSKAKSVGAGRLGVALKTILQGKGKRDMRDLAAGVAEFNATAPTIARPLFEKLARDGQHPTVLFIGCCDSRMVPHLITNTEPGDMFKLRNIGNMVPPYEEIIAGKTDNSVLATLEYALEILHIENIIVCGHSECGAMQALLDNPTATSDKPGLGAWLKHGERTLRRFQNAVVLDSREPASTLLAQTNVIQQLDNLQEYPLVRQRLEDGRLHLWGWFFNIAEAQLMTYSLETRSFVKIDSEVAQTMVATRTRALPQSEAVGAGTA
;
A
#
# COMPACT_ATOMS: atom_id res chain seq x y z
N ILE A 1 -2.11 6.44 47.64
CA ILE A 1 -1.91 7.39 48.77
C ILE A 1 -2.04 6.69 50.12
N ALA A 2 -3.15 5.98 50.41
CA ALA A 2 -3.31 5.22 51.66
C ALA A 2 -2.18 4.21 51.95
N PHE A 3 -1.73 3.47 50.93
CA PHE A 3 -0.60 2.53 51.04
C PHE A 3 0.72 3.24 51.42
N VAL A 4 1.01 4.38 50.79
CA VAL A 4 2.23 5.17 51.06
C VAL A 4 2.19 5.74 52.48
N ALA A 5 1.02 6.21 52.94
CA ALA A 5 0.84 6.72 54.29
C ALA A 5 0.99 5.61 55.36
N LEU A 6 0.50 4.40 55.10
CA LEU A 6 0.56 3.28 56.04
C LEU A 6 1.96 2.69 56.19
N PHE A 7 2.76 2.69 55.11
CA PHE A 7 4.07 2.04 55.05
C PHE A 7 5.26 3.01 55.04
N SER A 8 5.04 4.32 55.14
CA SER A 8 6.10 5.35 55.19
C SER A 8 7.25 5.04 56.17
N PRO A 9 7.00 4.60 57.42
CA PRO A 9 8.06 4.30 58.39
C PRO A 9 8.91 3.08 58.01
N LEU A 10 8.36 2.19 57.18
CA LEU A 10 9.04 1.00 56.69
C LEU A 10 9.88 1.32 55.45
N ILE A 11 9.37 2.21 54.59
CA ILE A 11 10.03 2.68 53.37
C ILE A 11 11.30 3.49 53.70
N GLU A 12 11.28 4.30 54.76
CA GLU A 12 12.45 5.06 55.24
C GLU A 12 13.61 4.18 55.71
N ARG A 13 13.36 2.90 56.04
CA ARG A 13 14.39 1.95 56.48
C ARG A 13 15.05 1.20 55.32
N VAL A 14 14.57 1.39 54.09
CA VAL A 14 15.14 0.71 52.93
C VAL A 14 16.48 1.35 52.56
N PRO A 15 17.59 0.59 52.56
CA PRO A 15 18.89 1.13 52.18
C PRO A 15 18.85 1.66 50.74
N LEU A 16 19.45 2.83 50.50
CA LEU A 16 19.57 3.42 49.16
C LEU A 16 20.22 2.46 48.15
N SER A 17 21.14 1.60 48.61
CA SER A 17 21.76 0.55 47.80
C SER A 17 20.78 -0.52 47.32
N ALA A 18 19.77 -0.88 48.13
CA ALA A 18 18.74 -1.85 47.76
C ALA A 18 17.77 -1.26 46.74
N LEU A 19 17.40 0.03 46.89
CA LEU A 19 16.60 0.76 45.91
C LEU A 19 17.34 0.92 44.57
N ALA A 20 18.62 1.28 44.61
CA ALA A 20 19.46 1.35 43.41
C ALA A 20 19.58 -0.01 42.71
N GLY A 21 19.80 -1.08 43.47
CA GLY A 21 19.85 -2.44 42.95
C GLY A 21 18.52 -2.89 42.32
N LEU A 22 17.40 -2.58 42.95
CA LEU A 22 16.07 -2.87 42.42
C LEU A 22 15.80 -2.11 41.11
N LEU A 23 16.20 -0.84 41.04
CA LEU A 23 15.99 0.00 39.86
C LEU A 23 16.83 -0.50 38.67
N VAL A 24 18.08 -0.92 38.91
CA VAL A 24 18.92 -1.57 37.89
C VAL A 24 18.32 -2.91 37.46
N PHE A 25 17.86 -3.74 38.40
CA PHE A 25 17.25 -5.04 38.10
C PHE A 25 15.98 -4.91 37.24
N VAL A 26 15.08 -4.00 37.62
CA VAL A 26 13.86 -3.71 36.85
C VAL A 26 14.23 -3.12 35.48
N GLY A 27 15.20 -2.21 35.44
CA GLY A 27 15.72 -1.64 34.19
C GLY A 27 16.23 -2.70 33.22
N ILE A 28 17.04 -3.66 33.70
CA ILE A 28 17.56 -4.77 32.89
C ILE A 28 16.44 -5.69 32.41
N ARG A 29 15.41 -5.95 33.23
CA ARG A 29 14.27 -6.80 32.84
C ARG A 29 13.37 -6.16 31.77
N LEU A 30 13.33 -4.83 31.70
CA LEU A 30 12.58 -4.10 30.67
C LEU A 30 13.29 -4.09 29.31
N ILE A 31 14.58 -4.46 29.26
CA ILE A 31 15.34 -4.55 28.03
C ILE A 31 15.02 -5.88 27.33
N ASN A 32 14.41 -5.80 26.15
CA ASN A 32 14.23 -6.96 25.29
C ASN A 32 15.52 -7.23 24.49
N PHE A 33 16.26 -8.26 24.90
CA PHE A 33 17.53 -8.64 24.26
C PHE A 33 17.38 -9.08 22.79
N LYS A 34 16.18 -9.47 22.36
CA LYS A 34 15.90 -9.80 20.95
C LYS A 34 15.97 -8.55 20.07
N ASP A 35 15.38 -7.46 20.54
CA ASP A 35 15.32 -6.18 19.82
C ASP A 35 16.72 -5.53 19.71
N ILE A 36 17.55 -5.64 20.76
CA ILE A 36 18.95 -5.16 20.73
C ILE A 36 19.77 -5.87 19.64
N ARG A 37 19.60 -7.19 19.49
CA ARG A 37 20.36 -7.96 18.49
C ARG A 37 19.97 -7.54 17.06
N GLU A 38 18.71 -7.17 16.85
CA GLU A 38 18.21 -6.62 15.60
C GLU A 38 18.75 -5.21 15.32
N LEU A 39 18.78 -4.33 16.35
CA LEU A 39 19.38 -2.98 16.29
C LEU A 39 20.88 -2.97 15.98
N VAL A 40 21.64 -3.96 16.47
CA VAL A 40 23.07 -4.13 16.17
C VAL A 40 23.29 -4.47 14.69
N HIS A 41 22.36 -5.18 14.07
CA HIS A 41 22.46 -5.55 12.66
C HIS A 41 22.29 -4.33 11.72
N HIS A 42 21.49 -3.34 12.12
CA HIS A 42 21.19 -2.15 11.32
C HIS A 42 22.13 -0.95 11.54
N ARG A 43 23.23 -1.10 12.29
CA ARG A 43 24.14 0.00 12.73
C ARG A 43 23.45 1.09 13.56
N GLU A 44 22.26 0.83 14.10
CA GLU A 44 21.49 1.77 14.92
C GLU A 44 21.74 1.57 16.43
N ALA A 45 22.47 0.50 16.81
CA ALA A 45 22.89 0.25 18.19
C ALA A 45 23.65 1.42 18.82
N VAL A 46 24.36 2.23 18.03
CA VAL A 46 25.07 3.42 18.53
C VAL A 46 24.08 4.42 19.15
N ILE A 47 22.92 4.63 18.52
CA ILE A 47 21.88 5.53 19.04
C ILE A 47 21.35 5.01 20.37
N TYR A 48 21.08 3.70 20.45
CA TYR A 48 20.59 3.06 21.66
C TYR A 48 21.58 3.20 22.84
N PHE A 49 22.85 2.86 22.64
CA PHE A 49 23.86 2.96 23.70
C PHE A 49 24.10 4.41 24.13
N VAL A 50 24.13 5.34 23.19
CA VAL A 50 24.29 6.78 23.48
C VAL A 50 23.10 7.31 24.28
N THR A 51 21.87 6.91 23.92
CA THR A 51 20.65 7.28 24.66
C THR A 51 20.68 6.68 26.06
N LEU A 52 21.00 5.39 26.19
CA LEU A 52 21.03 4.67 27.46
C LEU A 52 22.08 5.25 28.41
N LEU A 53 23.30 5.49 27.92
CA LEU A 53 24.35 6.14 28.70
C LEU A 53 23.93 7.56 29.07
N GLY A 54 23.31 8.30 28.16
CA GLY A 54 22.81 9.64 28.44
C GLY A 54 21.77 9.67 29.56
N VAL A 55 20.84 8.72 29.58
CA VAL A 55 19.84 8.57 30.64
C VAL A 55 20.47 8.16 31.96
N ALA A 56 21.46 7.25 31.93
CA ALA A 56 22.12 6.74 33.12
C ALA A 56 23.01 7.78 33.82
N PHE A 57 23.71 8.63 33.06
CA PHE A 57 24.70 9.57 33.60
C PHE A 57 24.20 11.00 33.80
N TRP A 58 23.19 11.46 33.05
CA TRP A 58 22.66 12.83 33.19
C TRP A 58 21.25 12.84 33.74
N ASN A 59 20.27 12.51 32.89
CA ASN A 59 18.84 12.39 33.21
C ASN A 59 18.09 11.96 31.95
N LEU A 60 16.81 11.61 32.13
CA LEU A 60 15.95 11.15 31.05
C LEU A 60 15.88 12.13 29.87
N LEU A 61 15.67 13.42 30.15
CA LEU A 61 15.51 14.45 29.11
C LEU A 61 16.79 14.61 28.28
N ALA A 62 17.94 14.71 28.94
CA ALA A 62 19.24 14.86 28.28
C ALA A 62 19.59 13.60 27.46
N GLY A 63 19.38 12.41 28.02
CA GLY A 63 19.66 11.15 27.32
C GLY A 63 18.79 10.94 26.08
N VAL A 64 17.48 11.15 26.20
CA VAL A 64 16.54 11.07 25.06
C VAL A 64 16.86 12.14 24.03
N GLY A 65 17.14 13.38 24.45
CA GLY A 65 17.52 14.46 23.54
C GLY A 65 18.77 14.13 22.72
N LEU A 66 19.78 13.53 23.34
CA LEU A 66 21.02 13.13 22.67
C LEU A 66 20.79 11.98 21.67
N GLY A 67 19.93 11.03 22.03
CA GLY A 67 19.46 9.97 21.13
C GLY A 67 18.74 10.49 19.90
N ILE A 68 17.77 11.40 20.08
CA ILE A 68 17.03 12.03 18.99
C ILE A 68 17.98 12.82 18.09
N ALA A 69 18.87 13.63 18.66
CA ALA A 69 19.84 14.42 17.89
C ALA A 69 20.74 13.52 17.02
N LEU A 70 21.25 12.42 17.58
CA LEU A 70 22.07 11.46 16.86
C LEU A 70 21.27 10.74 15.76
N SER A 71 20.02 10.36 16.04
CA SER A 71 19.11 9.75 15.06
C SER A 71 18.84 10.70 13.89
N VAL A 72 18.52 11.96 14.16
CA VAL A 72 18.30 12.98 13.13
C VAL A 72 19.56 13.19 12.30
N MET A 73 20.73 13.29 12.94
CA MET A 73 22.01 13.46 12.24
C MET A 73 22.35 12.25 11.35
N MET A 74 22.13 11.03 11.83
CA MET A 74 22.35 9.81 11.03
C MET A 74 21.36 9.71 9.87
N LEU A 75 20.11 10.10 10.08
CA LEU A 75 19.09 10.16 9.05
C LEU A 75 19.46 11.20 7.98
N LEU A 76 19.86 12.40 8.38
CA LEU A 76 20.34 13.45 7.48
C LEU A 76 21.55 12.95 6.66
N LYS A 77 22.51 12.28 7.30
CA LYS A 77 23.66 11.69 6.60
C LYS A 77 23.24 10.59 5.62
N LYS A 78 22.21 9.80 5.94
CA LYS A 78 21.68 8.73 5.06
C LYS A 78 20.97 9.33 3.84
N LEU A 79 20.19 10.39 4.04
CA LEU A 79 19.47 11.11 2.97
C LEU A 79 20.41 11.93 2.07
N ALA A 80 21.53 12.41 2.61
CA ALA A 80 22.53 13.18 1.87
C ALA A 80 23.62 12.32 1.20
N ARG A 81 23.45 11.00 1.12
CA ARG A 81 24.42 10.16 0.40
C ARG A 81 24.26 10.35 -1.09
N THR A 82 25.39 10.64 -1.74
CA THR A 82 25.55 10.67 -3.19
C THR A 82 26.64 9.68 -3.53
N VAL A 83 26.44 8.88 -4.57
CA VAL A 83 27.48 7.99 -5.13
C VAL A 83 27.74 8.45 -6.55
N ILE A 84 28.99 8.78 -6.84
CA ILE A 84 29.43 9.25 -8.15
C ILE A 84 30.48 8.29 -8.68
N GLN A 85 30.12 7.55 -9.73
CA GLN A 85 31.01 6.62 -10.41
C GLN A 85 31.35 7.15 -11.79
N VAL A 86 32.63 7.11 -12.14
CA VAL A 86 33.14 7.55 -13.44
C VAL A 86 33.89 6.37 -14.03
N GLU A 87 33.38 5.83 -15.13
CA GLU A 87 33.96 4.70 -15.84
C GLU A 87 34.14 5.05 -17.33
N GLN A 88 35.23 4.56 -17.94
CA GLN A 88 35.44 4.67 -19.38
C GLN A 88 35.02 3.36 -20.05
N LYS A 89 34.12 3.43 -21.04
CA LYS A 89 33.64 2.26 -21.77
C LYS A 89 33.46 2.60 -23.26
N ASN A 90 34.06 1.81 -24.14
CA ASN A 90 33.87 1.91 -25.60
C ASN A 90 33.99 3.34 -26.18
N ASP A 91 35.10 4.03 -25.89
CA ASP A 91 35.40 5.39 -26.38
C ASP A 91 34.49 6.52 -25.85
N ARG A 92 33.63 6.22 -24.86
CA ARG A 92 32.80 7.19 -24.14
C ARG A 92 33.06 7.10 -22.64
N TRP A 93 32.92 8.24 -21.96
CA TRP A 93 32.96 8.30 -20.51
C TRP A 93 31.55 8.19 -19.95
N HIS A 94 31.32 7.27 -19.03
CA HIS A 94 30.05 7.10 -18.35
C HIS A 94 30.17 7.64 -16.93
N VAL A 95 29.37 8.65 -16.61
CA VAL A 95 29.27 9.22 -15.27
C VAL A 95 27.92 8.80 -14.71
N ARG A 96 27.94 7.89 -13.73
CA ARG A 96 26.73 7.49 -13.01
C ARG A 96 26.66 8.25 -11.70
N ILE A 97 25.54 8.94 -11.48
CA ILE A 97 25.28 9.66 -10.24
C ILE A 97 23.99 9.13 -9.62
N GLU A 98 24.10 8.59 -8.41
CA GLU A 98 22.99 8.00 -7.65
C GLU A 98 22.81 8.72 -6.30
N GLY A 99 21.56 8.92 -5.88
CA GLY A 99 21.20 9.49 -4.57
C GLY A 99 20.77 10.96 -4.61
N SER A 100 21.02 11.72 -3.54
CA SER A 100 20.63 13.15 -3.45
C SER A 100 21.79 14.05 -3.84
N LEU A 101 21.69 14.76 -4.97
CA LEU A 101 22.66 15.80 -5.31
C LEU A 101 22.30 17.12 -4.63
N THR A 102 23.08 17.44 -3.61
CA THR A 102 22.97 18.70 -2.87
C THR A 102 24.25 19.50 -3.00
N PHE A 103 24.25 20.74 -2.54
CA PHE A 103 25.41 21.60 -2.43
C PHE A 103 26.58 20.91 -1.70
N ILE A 104 26.29 20.02 -0.75
CA ILE A 104 27.30 19.24 -0.02
C ILE A 104 28.07 18.28 -0.95
N SER A 105 27.40 17.75 -1.98
CA SER A 105 27.98 16.80 -2.94
C SER A 105 28.72 17.47 -4.10
N VAL A 106 28.62 18.80 -4.25
CA VAL A 106 29.27 19.56 -5.33
C VAL A 106 30.78 19.34 -5.41
N PRO A 107 31.56 19.37 -4.31
CA PRO A 107 33.00 19.16 -4.38
C PRO A 107 33.37 17.78 -4.95
N GLU A 108 32.64 16.73 -4.54
CA GLU A 108 32.86 15.36 -5.03
C GLU A 108 32.48 15.23 -6.50
N LEU A 109 31.37 15.84 -6.90
CA LEU A 109 30.94 15.94 -8.29
C LEU A 109 31.98 16.64 -9.16
N THR A 110 32.48 17.80 -8.74
CA THR A 110 33.49 18.54 -9.49
C THR A 110 34.78 17.74 -9.63
N VAL A 111 35.24 17.08 -8.57
CA VAL A 111 36.44 16.22 -8.62
C VAL A 111 36.23 15.01 -9.54
N ALA A 112 35.05 14.41 -9.55
CA ALA A 112 34.72 13.30 -10.42
C ALA A 112 34.70 13.73 -11.90
N LEU A 113 34.03 14.85 -12.21
CA LEU A 113 33.92 15.39 -13.57
C LEU A 113 35.26 15.91 -14.11
N ALA A 114 36.14 16.43 -13.23
CA ALA A 114 37.48 16.88 -13.61
C ALA A 114 38.42 15.75 -14.09
N LYS A 115 38.09 14.49 -13.82
CA LYS A 115 38.87 13.33 -14.31
C LYS A 115 38.66 13.07 -15.81
N ILE A 116 37.64 13.70 -16.41
CA ILE A 116 37.25 13.46 -17.80
C ILE A 116 38.10 14.34 -18.73
N PRO A 117 38.84 13.76 -19.69
CA PRO A 117 39.64 14.54 -20.64
C PRO A 117 38.79 15.46 -21.52
N ALA A 118 39.30 16.64 -21.82
CA ALA A 118 38.62 17.58 -22.72
C ALA A 118 38.43 16.98 -24.13
N GLY A 119 37.32 17.32 -24.79
CA GLY A 119 37.02 16.89 -26.16
C GLY A 119 36.41 15.49 -26.28
N THR A 120 36.20 14.75 -25.19
CA THR A 120 35.60 13.40 -25.23
C THR A 120 34.07 13.44 -25.20
N SER A 121 33.45 12.36 -25.69
CA SER A 121 32.02 12.13 -25.50
C SER A 121 31.75 11.54 -24.11
N VAL A 122 30.74 12.07 -23.41
CA VAL A 122 30.37 11.69 -22.05
C VAL A 122 28.87 11.43 -21.98
N ASP A 123 28.49 10.31 -21.36
CA ASP A 123 27.12 9.99 -21.00
C ASP A 123 26.97 10.11 -19.49
N VAL A 124 26.07 10.98 -19.04
CA VAL A 124 25.75 11.19 -17.63
C VAL A 124 24.43 10.51 -17.32
N ASP A 125 24.50 9.37 -16.64
CA ASP A 125 23.34 8.66 -16.10
C ASP A 125 22.96 9.29 -14.76
N LEU A 126 21.89 10.07 -14.75
CA LEU A 126 21.49 10.83 -13.58
C LEU A 126 20.27 10.20 -12.89
N MET A 127 20.57 9.42 -11.84
CA MET A 127 19.61 8.71 -11.00
C MET A 127 19.44 9.44 -9.67
N ALA A 128 19.23 10.76 -9.74
CA ALA A 128 19.09 11.60 -8.56
C ALA A 128 17.65 11.63 -8.04
N GLU A 129 17.47 11.44 -6.73
CA GLU A 129 16.18 11.61 -6.05
C GLU A 129 15.84 13.09 -5.80
N TYR A 130 16.89 13.92 -5.68
CA TYR A 130 16.80 15.35 -5.47
C TYR A 130 18.01 16.04 -6.10
N LEU A 131 17.78 17.20 -6.72
CA LEU A 131 18.84 18.10 -7.18
C LEU A 131 18.55 19.53 -6.72
N ASP A 132 19.46 20.09 -5.94
CA ASP A 132 19.39 21.52 -5.60
C ASP A 132 20.05 22.42 -6.66
N HIS A 133 19.83 23.72 -6.52
CA HIS A 133 20.33 24.70 -7.48
C HIS A 133 21.85 24.71 -7.60
N GLY A 134 22.58 24.55 -6.49
CA GLY A 134 24.05 24.58 -6.50
C GLY A 134 24.65 23.37 -7.24
N ALA A 135 24.10 22.18 -7.02
CA ALA A 135 24.50 20.99 -7.75
C ALA A 135 24.10 21.04 -9.23
N PHE A 136 22.94 21.64 -9.54
CA PHE A 136 22.56 21.92 -10.93
C PHE A 136 23.56 22.84 -11.63
N GLU A 137 23.89 23.99 -11.04
CA GLU A 137 24.85 24.93 -11.64
C GLU A 137 26.22 24.30 -11.85
N ALA A 138 26.70 23.50 -10.90
CA ALA A 138 27.97 22.80 -11.04
C ALA A 138 27.97 21.81 -12.22
N LEU A 139 26.92 20.99 -12.35
CA LEU A 139 26.81 20.02 -13.44
C LEU A 139 26.60 20.70 -14.79
N HIS A 140 25.68 21.67 -14.84
CA HIS A 140 25.34 22.43 -16.05
C HIS A 140 26.54 23.26 -16.53
N GLY A 141 27.20 23.97 -15.62
CA GLY A 141 28.38 24.76 -15.92
C GLY A 141 29.56 23.92 -16.42
N TRP A 142 29.75 22.72 -15.86
CA TRP A 142 30.72 21.77 -16.37
C TRP A 142 30.36 21.31 -17.79
N ARG A 143 29.11 20.90 -18.04
CA ARG A 143 28.64 20.48 -19.37
C ARG A 143 28.90 21.55 -20.43
N VAL A 144 28.46 22.78 -20.17
CA VAL A 144 28.60 23.90 -21.13
C VAL A 144 30.08 24.17 -21.44
N THR A 145 30.93 24.11 -20.43
CA THR A 145 32.38 24.25 -20.59
C THR A 145 32.98 23.11 -21.42
N HIS A 146 32.56 21.88 -21.16
CA HIS A 146 33.04 20.67 -21.84
C HIS A 146 32.63 20.63 -23.32
N GLU A 147 31.39 21.02 -23.62
CA GLU A 147 30.88 21.15 -25.00
C GLU A 147 31.62 22.24 -25.77
N LYS A 148 31.93 23.38 -25.13
CA LYS A 148 32.74 24.45 -25.74
C LYS A 148 34.16 24.02 -26.08
N MET A 149 34.73 23.08 -25.32
CA MET A 149 36.05 22.49 -25.60
C MET A 149 36.00 21.37 -26.65
N GLY A 150 34.88 21.19 -27.35
CA GLY A 150 34.71 20.21 -28.42
C GLY A 150 34.25 18.83 -27.96
N GLY A 151 33.93 18.66 -26.67
CA GLY A 151 33.31 17.44 -26.14
C GLY A 151 31.83 17.35 -26.46
N LYS A 152 31.22 16.18 -26.24
CA LYS A 152 29.77 15.99 -26.35
C LYS A 152 29.26 15.40 -25.05
N VAL A 153 28.25 16.00 -24.43
CA VAL A 153 27.66 15.50 -23.19
C VAL A 153 26.21 15.13 -23.44
N ASP A 154 25.86 13.88 -23.17
CA ASP A 154 24.48 13.40 -23.13
C ASP A 154 24.09 13.19 -21.67
N ILE A 155 22.92 13.67 -21.24
CA ILE A 155 22.44 13.52 -19.86
C ILE A 155 21.13 12.76 -19.89
N ASP A 156 21.12 11.53 -19.38
CA ASP A 156 19.95 10.66 -19.31
C ASP A 156 19.35 10.69 -17.89
N GLU A 157 18.12 11.17 -17.76
CA GLU A 157 17.37 11.25 -16.50
C GLU A 157 16.37 10.10 -16.37
N LYS A 158 16.68 9.09 -15.55
CA LYS A 158 15.86 7.87 -15.49
C LYS A 158 14.59 7.97 -14.62
N HIS A 159 14.46 8.97 -13.74
CA HIS A 159 13.40 8.95 -12.71
C HIS A 159 12.47 10.18 -12.64
N GLU A 160 12.85 11.39 -13.07
CA GLU A 160 11.98 12.57 -13.26
C GLU A 160 12.64 13.57 -14.24
N VAL A 161 11.90 14.54 -14.80
CA VAL A 161 12.38 15.54 -15.78
C VAL A 161 12.86 16.80 -15.05
N TRP A 162 13.82 16.67 -14.14
CA TRP A 162 14.23 17.75 -13.26
C TRP A 162 15.27 18.67 -13.94
N TYR A 163 16.18 18.14 -14.78
CA TYR A 163 17.23 18.95 -15.45
C TYR A 163 16.60 19.80 -16.55
N GLU A 164 15.77 19.20 -17.41
CA GLU A 164 15.11 19.94 -18.49
C GLU A 164 14.21 21.05 -17.95
N ASN A 165 13.50 20.82 -16.84
CA ASN A 165 12.67 21.85 -16.20
C ASN A 165 13.50 22.99 -15.60
N ALA A 166 14.66 22.68 -14.99
CA ALA A 166 15.59 23.67 -14.46
C ALA A 166 16.25 24.50 -15.59
N VAL A 167 16.61 23.87 -16.71
CA VAL A 167 17.09 24.55 -17.93
C VAL A 167 16.02 25.49 -18.52
N GLN A 168 14.74 25.14 -18.37
CA GLN A 168 13.60 25.99 -18.79
C GLN A 168 13.17 27.05 -17.76
N GLY A 169 13.88 27.18 -16.63
CA GLY A 169 13.57 28.17 -15.59
C GLY A 169 12.30 27.90 -14.78
N LYS A 170 11.79 26.65 -14.77
CA LYS A 170 10.62 26.26 -13.98
C LYS A 170 11.07 25.75 -12.59
N PRO A 171 10.45 26.22 -11.48
CA PRO A 171 10.84 25.76 -10.15
C PRO A 171 10.55 24.27 -9.96
N SER A 172 11.51 23.52 -9.44
CA SER A 172 11.30 22.12 -9.08
C SER A 172 10.33 22.04 -7.90
N LYS A 173 9.27 21.23 -8.01
CA LYS A 173 8.34 21.03 -6.89
C LYS A 173 9.03 20.13 -5.88
N ALA A 174 9.31 20.64 -4.69
CA ALA A 174 9.73 19.83 -3.55
C ALA A 174 8.66 18.75 -3.29
N LYS A 175 9.05 17.48 -3.30
CA LYS A 175 8.16 16.39 -2.86
C LYS A 175 8.51 15.95 -1.45
N SER A 176 7.44 15.70 -0.71
CA SER A 176 7.42 15.16 0.64
C SER A 176 8.11 13.81 0.73
N VAL A 177 8.91 13.65 1.76
CA VAL A 177 9.49 12.38 2.22
C VAL A 177 8.33 11.44 2.54
N GLY A 178 8.04 10.46 1.66
CA GLY A 178 7.00 9.46 1.91
C GLY A 178 6.42 8.74 0.69
N ALA A 179 6.64 9.24 -0.54
CA ALA A 179 5.96 8.72 -1.73
C ALA A 179 6.75 7.67 -2.55
N GLY A 180 7.73 6.98 -1.96
CA GLY A 180 8.65 6.11 -2.71
C GLY A 180 8.01 4.92 -3.44
N ARG A 181 6.90 4.36 -2.93
CA ARG A 181 6.19 3.23 -3.58
C ARG A 181 4.99 3.67 -4.40
N LEU A 182 4.29 4.71 -3.96
CA LEU A 182 3.18 5.30 -4.71
C LEU A 182 3.70 5.96 -6.00
N GLY A 183 4.88 6.58 -5.98
CA GLY A 183 5.45 7.31 -7.12
C GLY A 183 5.67 6.45 -8.35
N VAL A 184 6.20 5.23 -8.22
CA VAL A 184 6.48 4.35 -9.37
C VAL A 184 5.17 3.77 -9.95
N ALA A 185 4.30 3.23 -9.09
CA ALA A 185 3.01 2.68 -9.53
C ALA A 185 2.09 3.76 -10.12
N LEU A 186 2.02 4.93 -9.46
CA LEU A 186 1.19 6.04 -9.92
C LEU A 186 1.77 6.69 -11.18
N LYS A 187 3.09 6.72 -11.38
CA LYS A 187 3.71 7.22 -12.62
C LYS A 187 3.44 6.28 -13.81
N THR A 188 3.45 4.95 -13.60
CA THR A 188 3.04 3.98 -14.63
C THR A 188 1.54 4.06 -14.98
N ILE A 189 0.71 4.53 -14.05
CA ILE A 189 -0.74 4.73 -14.24
C ILE A 189 -1.04 6.10 -14.87
N LEU A 190 -0.33 7.16 -14.45
CA LEU A 190 -0.47 8.52 -14.95
C LEU A 190 0.17 8.72 -16.33
N GLN A 191 1.11 7.87 -16.72
CA GLN A 191 1.58 7.78 -18.11
C GLN A 191 0.48 7.11 -18.94
N GLY A 192 -0.54 7.88 -19.27
CA GLY A 192 -1.67 7.52 -20.14
C GLY A 192 -1.22 7.22 -21.57
N LYS A 193 -0.49 6.13 -21.75
CA LYS A 193 -0.33 5.49 -23.04
C LYS A 193 -1.64 4.79 -23.38
N GLY A 194 -2.07 4.90 -24.64
CA GLY A 194 -3.26 4.24 -25.16
C GLY A 194 -3.19 2.71 -25.04
N LYS A 195 -4.01 2.00 -25.82
CA LYS A 195 -4.09 0.52 -25.76
C LYS A 195 -2.69 -0.09 -25.89
N ARG A 196 -2.16 -0.64 -24.79
CA ARG A 196 -0.86 -1.31 -24.76
C ARG A 196 -0.94 -2.62 -25.54
N ASP A 197 0.08 -2.91 -26.33
CA ASP A 197 0.19 -4.18 -27.03
C ASP A 197 1.10 -5.18 -26.26
N MET A 198 1.33 -6.37 -26.82
CA MET A 198 2.18 -7.37 -26.19
C MET A 198 3.65 -6.94 -26.09
N ARG A 199 4.13 -6.04 -26.95
CA ARG A 199 5.50 -5.52 -26.89
C ARG A 199 5.66 -4.59 -25.71
N ASP A 200 4.68 -3.72 -25.47
CA ASP A 200 4.65 -2.86 -24.28
C ASP A 200 4.62 -3.68 -22.98
N LEU A 201 3.83 -4.76 -22.95
CA LEU A 201 3.79 -5.67 -21.80
C LEU A 201 5.13 -6.40 -21.60
N ALA A 202 5.74 -6.90 -22.67
CA ALA A 202 7.05 -7.55 -22.61
C ALA A 202 8.15 -6.58 -22.15
N ALA A 203 8.13 -5.33 -22.61
CA ALA A 203 9.02 -4.28 -22.13
C ALA A 203 8.82 -3.99 -20.64
N GLY A 204 7.57 -3.93 -20.17
CA GLY A 204 7.27 -3.78 -18.74
C GLY A 204 7.78 -4.96 -17.89
N VAL A 205 7.71 -6.19 -18.40
CA VAL A 205 8.28 -7.37 -17.72
C VAL A 205 9.81 -7.32 -17.71
N ALA A 206 10.45 -6.90 -18.81
CA ALA A 206 11.89 -6.72 -18.87
C ALA A 206 12.36 -5.67 -17.84
N GLU A 207 11.63 -4.56 -17.71
CA GLU A 207 11.90 -3.53 -16.70
C GLU A 207 11.71 -4.05 -15.27
N PHE A 208 10.64 -4.80 -15.01
CA PHE A 208 10.45 -5.47 -13.72
C PHE A 208 11.63 -6.38 -13.39
N ASN A 209 12.09 -7.19 -14.33
CA ASN A 209 13.24 -8.09 -14.12
C ASN A 209 14.56 -7.34 -13.91
N ALA A 210 14.72 -6.15 -14.48
CA ALA A 210 15.90 -5.32 -14.28
C ALA A 210 15.92 -4.63 -12.89
N THR A 211 14.75 -4.32 -12.33
CA THR A 211 14.61 -3.47 -11.12
C THR A 211 14.22 -4.25 -9.86
N ALA A 212 13.26 -5.16 -9.96
CA ALA A 212 12.69 -5.89 -8.83
C ALA A 212 13.71 -6.72 -8.03
N PRO A 213 14.74 -7.35 -8.64
CA PRO A 213 15.75 -8.08 -7.86
C PRO A 213 16.53 -7.21 -6.88
N THR A 214 16.66 -5.91 -7.12
CA THR A 214 17.39 -4.98 -6.24
C THR A 214 16.47 -4.46 -5.14
N ILE A 215 15.22 -4.16 -5.48
CA ILE A 215 14.29 -3.45 -4.59
C ILE A 215 13.40 -4.40 -3.78
N ALA A 216 12.88 -5.46 -4.41
CA ALA A 216 11.82 -6.31 -3.88
C ALA A 216 12.24 -7.75 -3.59
N ARG A 217 13.46 -8.15 -3.96
CA ARG A 217 13.97 -9.52 -3.73
C ARG A 217 13.90 -9.99 -2.28
N PRO A 218 14.29 -9.20 -1.26
CA PRO A 218 14.16 -9.65 0.13
C PRO A 218 12.73 -9.99 0.53
N LEU A 219 11.75 -9.22 0.02
CA LEU A 219 10.32 -9.48 0.25
C LEU A 219 9.89 -10.79 -0.44
N PHE A 220 10.21 -10.97 -1.72
CA PHE A 220 9.81 -12.18 -2.45
C PHE A 220 10.52 -13.43 -1.95
N GLU A 221 11.79 -13.35 -1.54
CA GLU A 221 12.50 -14.47 -0.90
C GLU A 221 11.85 -14.85 0.44
N LYS A 222 11.38 -13.85 1.20
CA LYS A 222 10.61 -14.11 2.43
C LYS A 222 9.29 -14.82 2.11
N LEU A 223 8.49 -14.31 1.19
CA LEU A 223 7.22 -14.92 0.79
C LEU A 223 7.40 -16.33 0.21
N ALA A 224 8.46 -16.56 -0.56
CA ALA A 224 8.75 -17.87 -1.14
C ALA A 224 9.13 -18.93 -0.10
N ARG A 225 9.85 -18.53 0.96
CA ARG A 225 10.28 -19.43 2.02
C ARG A 225 9.21 -19.65 3.08
N ASP A 226 8.57 -18.56 3.51
CA ASP A 226 7.70 -18.56 4.69
C ASP A 226 6.21 -18.76 4.30
N GLY A 227 5.88 -18.60 3.01
CA GLY A 227 4.52 -18.69 2.48
C GLY A 227 3.77 -17.34 2.56
N GLN A 228 2.49 -17.38 2.19
CA GLN A 228 1.59 -16.22 2.29
C GLN A 228 0.82 -16.23 3.60
N HIS A 229 0.59 -15.06 4.20
CA HIS A 229 -0.22 -14.89 5.41
C HIS A 229 -1.21 -13.72 5.26
N PRO A 230 -2.09 -13.77 4.26
CA PRO A 230 -3.06 -12.71 4.04
C PRO A 230 -4.08 -12.66 5.19
N THR A 231 -4.48 -11.46 5.57
CA THR A 231 -5.48 -11.24 6.64
C THR A 231 -6.89 -11.00 6.08
N VAL A 232 -6.99 -10.87 4.75
CA VAL A 232 -8.22 -10.51 4.05
C VAL A 232 -8.37 -11.27 2.72
N LEU A 233 -9.60 -11.72 2.46
CA LEU A 233 -10.07 -12.17 1.15
C LEU A 233 -10.81 -11.01 0.48
N PHE A 234 -10.31 -10.55 -0.65
CA PHE A 234 -10.90 -9.49 -1.45
C PHE A 234 -11.60 -10.07 -2.69
N ILE A 235 -12.93 -10.01 -2.70
CA ILE A 235 -13.78 -10.42 -3.81
C ILE A 235 -14.10 -9.17 -4.64
N GLY A 236 -13.55 -9.09 -5.85
CA GLY A 236 -13.66 -7.91 -6.72
C GLY A 236 -14.04 -8.24 -8.16
N CYS A 237 -14.30 -7.20 -8.95
CA CYS A 237 -14.66 -7.37 -10.36
C CYS A 237 -13.42 -7.64 -11.23
N CYS A 238 -13.54 -8.37 -12.34
CA CYS A 238 -12.51 -8.52 -13.37
C CYS A 238 -12.21 -7.22 -14.16
N ASP A 239 -12.98 -6.16 -13.95
CA ASP A 239 -12.76 -4.84 -14.57
C ASP A 239 -11.30 -4.38 -14.43
N SER A 240 -10.64 -4.04 -15.53
CA SER A 240 -9.21 -3.72 -15.54
C SER A 240 -8.85 -2.45 -14.74
N ARG A 241 -9.85 -1.64 -14.37
CA ARG A 241 -9.68 -0.45 -13.51
C ARG A 241 -9.63 -0.83 -12.02
N MET A 242 -10.08 -2.03 -11.66
CA MET A 242 -9.98 -2.56 -10.30
C MET A 242 -8.58 -3.12 -10.03
N VAL A 243 -7.79 -2.37 -9.25
CA VAL A 243 -6.43 -2.74 -8.84
C VAL A 243 -6.35 -2.76 -7.30
N PRO A 244 -6.76 -3.85 -6.64
CA PRO A 244 -6.94 -3.89 -5.17
C PRO A 244 -5.72 -3.44 -4.37
N HIS A 245 -4.51 -3.88 -4.74
CA HIS A 245 -3.28 -3.49 -4.03
C HIS A 245 -2.97 -1.99 -4.12
N LEU A 246 -3.29 -1.37 -5.25
CA LEU A 246 -3.08 0.06 -5.44
C LEU A 246 -4.05 0.87 -4.57
N ILE A 247 -5.35 0.54 -4.66
CA ILE A 247 -6.40 1.31 -3.97
C ILE A 247 -6.37 1.12 -2.45
N THR A 248 -5.78 0.02 -1.96
CA THR A 248 -5.65 -0.27 -0.53
C THR A 248 -4.25 -0.05 0.04
N ASN A 249 -3.27 0.28 -0.82
CA ASN A 249 -1.87 0.41 -0.43
C ASN A 249 -1.34 -0.84 0.33
N THR A 250 -1.67 -2.03 -0.16
CA THR A 250 -1.25 -3.32 0.42
C THR A 250 -0.08 -3.93 -0.33
N GLU A 251 0.72 -4.74 0.35
CA GLU A 251 1.89 -5.42 -0.20
C GLU A 251 1.55 -6.83 -0.74
N PRO A 252 2.42 -7.40 -1.60
CA PRO A 252 2.34 -8.82 -1.92
C PRO A 252 2.31 -9.69 -0.65
N GLY A 253 1.32 -10.57 -0.54
CA GLY A 253 1.13 -11.45 0.62
C GLY A 253 0.08 -10.99 1.62
N ASP A 254 -0.32 -9.71 1.62
CA ASP A 254 -1.30 -9.16 2.58
C ASP A 254 -2.76 -9.53 2.26
N MET A 255 -3.05 -9.79 0.98
CA MET A 255 -4.40 -9.93 0.46
C MET A 255 -4.55 -11.13 -0.48
N PHE A 256 -5.47 -12.03 -0.14
CA PHE A 256 -5.94 -13.09 -1.03
C PHE A 256 -7.09 -12.54 -1.89
N LYS A 257 -7.16 -12.89 -3.18
CA LYS A 257 -8.08 -12.22 -4.12
C LYS A 257 -8.85 -13.23 -4.95
N LEU A 258 -10.15 -12.99 -5.08
CA LEU A 258 -11.02 -13.60 -6.08
C LEU A 258 -11.54 -12.50 -6.99
N ARG A 259 -11.42 -12.70 -8.31
CA ARG A 259 -11.95 -11.76 -9.29
C ARG A 259 -12.81 -12.49 -10.30
N ASN A 260 -14.04 -12.01 -10.47
CA ASN A 260 -14.99 -12.50 -11.47
C ASN A 260 -15.80 -11.32 -12.04
N ILE A 261 -16.63 -11.57 -13.05
CA ILE A 261 -17.41 -10.51 -13.70
C ILE A 261 -18.50 -10.03 -12.72
N GLY A 262 -18.44 -8.78 -12.30
CA GLY A 262 -19.43 -8.19 -11.39
C GLY A 262 -19.27 -8.55 -9.92
N ASN A 263 -18.11 -9.09 -9.50
CA ASN A 263 -17.82 -9.44 -8.09
C ASN A 263 -18.93 -10.27 -7.42
N MET A 264 -19.45 -11.25 -8.17
CA MET A 264 -20.60 -12.07 -7.78
C MET A 264 -20.17 -13.22 -6.87
N VAL A 265 -21.05 -13.54 -5.92
CA VAL A 265 -21.00 -14.72 -5.07
C VAL A 265 -22.29 -15.49 -5.37
N PRO A 266 -22.24 -16.61 -6.11
CA PRO A 266 -23.43 -17.42 -6.34
C PRO A 266 -24.06 -17.87 -5.02
N PRO A 267 -25.40 -17.97 -4.94
CA PRO A 267 -26.08 -18.57 -3.80
C PRO A 267 -25.58 -19.99 -3.52
N TYR A 268 -25.46 -20.35 -2.24
CA TYR A 268 -24.90 -21.66 -1.86
C TYR A 268 -25.73 -22.82 -2.41
N GLU A 269 -27.05 -22.66 -2.49
CA GLU A 269 -27.99 -23.63 -3.07
C GLU A 269 -27.70 -23.95 -4.55
N GLU A 270 -27.22 -22.96 -5.32
CA GLU A 270 -26.92 -23.14 -6.75
C GLU A 270 -25.63 -23.96 -6.95
N ILE A 271 -24.67 -23.80 -6.03
CA ILE A 271 -23.42 -24.56 -6.02
C ILE A 271 -23.69 -26.03 -5.72
N ILE A 272 -24.39 -26.31 -4.61
CA ILE A 272 -24.68 -27.70 -4.21
C ILE A 272 -25.61 -28.42 -5.21
N ALA A 273 -26.44 -27.67 -5.93
CA ALA A 273 -27.28 -28.21 -7.01
C ALA A 273 -26.51 -28.45 -8.32
N GLY A 274 -25.20 -28.14 -8.37
CA GLY A 274 -24.37 -28.30 -9.57
C GLY A 274 -24.75 -27.36 -10.71
N LYS A 275 -25.40 -26.23 -10.42
CA LYS A 275 -25.85 -25.24 -11.41
C LYS A 275 -24.77 -24.22 -11.79
N THR A 276 -23.69 -24.15 -11.01
CA THR A 276 -22.56 -23.23 -11.21
C THR A 276 -21.25 -23.92 -10.82
N ASP A 277 -20.12 -23.30 -11.13
CA ASP A 277 -18.81 -23.84 -10.80
C ASP A 277 -18.42 -23.65 -9.33
N ASN A 278 -17.39 -24.36 -8.89
CA ASN A 278 -16.94 -24.38 -7.50
C ASN A 278 -15.88 -23.31 -7.17
N SER A 279 -15.57 -22.36 -8.08
CA SER A 279 -14.48 -21.41 -7.90
C SER A 279 -14.64 -20.55 -6.65
N VAL A 280 -15.85 -20.05 -6.39
CA VAL A 280 -16.14 -19.23 -5.20
C VAL A 280 -16.08 -20.07 -3.92
N LEU A 281 -16.70 -21.26 -3.92
CA LEU A 281 -16.67 -22.17 -2.77
C LEU A 281 -15.24 -22.60 -2.41
N ALA A 282 -14.46 -23.07 -3.40
CA ALA A 282 -13.08 -23.49 -3.19
C ALA A 282 -12.19 -22.33 -2.70
N THR A 283 -12.43 -21.11 -3.19
CA THR A 283 -11.75 -19.91 -2.69
C THR A 283 -12.07 -19.67 -1.21
N LEU A 284 -13.35 -19.76 -0.83
CA LEU A 284 -13.77 -19.57 0.57
C LEU A 284 -13.16 -20.64 1.49
N GLU A 285 -13.21 -21.91 1.08
CA GLU A 285 -12.61 -23.01 1.84
C GLU A 285 -11.11 -22.79 2.03
N TYR A 286 -10.39 -22.44 0.97
CA TYR A 286 -8.95 -22.18 1.06
C TYR A 286 -8.65 -20.96 1.95
N ALA A 287 -9.37 -19.86 1.76
CA ALA A 287 -9.17 -18.63 2.52
C ALA A 287 -9.41 -18.84 4.02
N LEU A 288 -10.45 -19.57 4.39
CA LEU A 288 -10.93 -19.65 5.77
C LEU A 288 -10.42 -20.88 6.53
N GLU A 289 -10.21 -22.02 5.85
CA GLU A 289 -9.72 -23.26 6.47
C GLU A 289 -8.21 -23.42 6.38
N ILE A 290 -7.57 -22.89 5.32
CA ILE A 290 -6.13 -23.07 5.10
C ILE A 290 -5.35 -21.80 5.46
N LEU A 291 -5.81 -20.64 4.99
CA LEU A 291 -5.14 -19.36 5.27
C LEU A 291 -5.62 -18.69 6.57
N HIS A 292 -6.70 -19.19 7.17
CA HIS A 292 -7.30 -18.67 8.40
C HIS A 292 -7.59 -17.15 8.35
N ILE A 293 -8.06 -16.67 7.20
CA ILE A 293 -8.46 -15.27 7.02
C ILE A 293 -9.65 -14.93 7.91
N GLU A 294 -9.60 -13.76 8.53
CA GLU A 294 -10.65 -13.24 9.43
C GLU A 294 -11.54 -12.17 8.78
N ASN A 295 -11.20 -11.71 7.56
CA ASN A 295 -11.91 -10.62 6.89
C ASN A 295 -12.24 -10.98 5.44
N ILE A 296 -13.50 -10.79 5.04
CA ILE A 296 -13.91 -10.87 3.63
C ILE A 296 -14.44 -9.50 3.21
N ILE A 297 -13.85 -8.95 2.15
CA ILE A 297 -14.31 -7.73 1.50
C ILE A 297 -14.99 -8.12 0.19
N VAL A 298 -16.24 -7.72 0.00
CA VAL A 298 -16.87 -7.67 -1.34
C VAL A 298 -16.77 -6.24 -1.84
N CYS A 299 -16.04 -6.02 -2.91
CA CYS A 299 -15.81 -4.68 -3.46
C CYS A 299 -16.44 -4.53 -4.85
N GLY A 300 -17.51 -3.73 -4.91
CA GLY A 300 -18.12 -3.25 -6.15
C GLY A 300 -17.43 -1.97 -6.65
N HIS A 301 -17.84 -1.50 -7.83
CA HIS A 301 -17.31 -0.26 -8.38
C HIS A 301 -18.32 0.48 -9.27
N SER A 302 -18.10 1.78 -9.46
CA SER A 302 -18.89 2.59 -10.38
C SER A 302 -18.73 2.13 -11.83
N GLU A 303 -19.75 2.35 -12.64
CA GLU A 303 -19.75 2.03 -14.08
C GLU A 303 -19.35 0.56 -14.37
N CYS A 304 -19.87 -0.37 -13.58
CA CYS A 304 -19.61 -1.78 -13.75
C CYS A 304 -20.34 -2.33 -14.99
N GLY A 305 -19.59 -2.84 -15.97
CA GLY A 305 -20.16 -3.40 -17.20
C GLY A 305 -21.10 -4.59 -16.96
N ALA A 306 -20.89 -5.38 -15.91
CA ALA A 306 -21.80 -6.47 -15.53
C ALA A 306 -23.16 -5.94 -15.05
N MET A 307 -23.15 -4.86 -14.26
CA MET A 307 -24.36 -4.23 -13.75
C MET A 307 -25.11 -3.48 -14.86
N GLN A 308 -24.37 -2.84 -15.78
CA GLN A 308 -24.96 -2.27 -17.00
C GLN A 308 -25.65 -3.35 -17.83
N ALA A 309 -24.97 -4.47 -18.10
CA ALA A 309 -25.56 -5.58 -18.84
C ALA A 309 -26.82 -6.18 -18.19
N LEU A 310 -26.87 -6.23 -16.85
CA LEU A 310 -28.06 -6.66 -16.10
C LEU A 310 -29.24 -5.68 -16.22
N LEU A 311 -28.97 -4.38 -16.27
CA LEU A 311 -30.01 -3.36 -16.49
C LEU A 311 -30.54 -3.40 -17.93
N ASP A 312 -29.64 -3.54 -18.90
CA ASP A 312 -29.98 -3.53 -20.32
C ASP A 312 -30.69 -4.82 -20.75
N ASN A 313 -30.34 -5.96 -20.14
CA ASN A 313 -30.99 -7.24 -20.37
C ASN A 313 -31.30 -8.00 -19.06
N PRO A 314 -32.39 -7.64 -18.38
CA PRO A 314 -32.84 -8.23 -17.11
C PRO A 314 -33.02 -9.76 -17.12
N THR A 315 -33.29 -10.34 -18.29
CA THR A 315 -33.53 -11.78 -18.43
C THR A 315 -32.25 -12.58 -18.68
N ALA A 316 -31.10 -11.90 -18.76
CA ALA A 316 -29.80 -12.46 -19.11
C ALA A 316 -29.82 -13.34 -20.39
N THR A 317 -30.74 -13.06 -21.31
CA THR A 317 -30.85 -13.75 -22.60
C THR A 317 -29.78 -13.20 -23.54
N SER A 318 -28.56 -13.73 -23.44
CA SER A 318 -27.44 -13.30 -24.26
C SER A 318 -27.15 -14.30 -25.37
N ASP A 319 -26.75 -13.78 -26.54
CA ASP A 319 -26.00 -14.47 -27.59
C ASP A 319 -24.68 -15.12 -27.08
N LYS A 320 -24.25 -14.78 -25.86
CA LYS A 320 -23.06 -15.29 -25.17
C LYS A 320 -23.51 -16.20 -24.02
N PRO A 321 -23.64 -17.52 -24.24
CA PRO A 321 -24.25 -18.43 -23.26
C PRO A 321 -23.53 -18.46 -21.91
N GLY A 322 -22.20 -18.43 -21.90
CA GLY A 322 -21.42 -18.42 -20.65
C GLY A 322 -21.60 -17.14 -19.83
N LEU A 323 -21.54 -15.98 -20.48
CA LEU A 323 -21.77 -14.69 -19.81
C LEU A 323 -23.22 -14.56 -19.35
N GLY A 324 -24.19 -14.95 -20.18
CA GLY A 324 -25.61 -14.95 -19.83
C GLY A 324 -25.88 -15.83 -18.61
N ALA A 325 -25.35 -17.06 -18.59
CA ALA A 325 -25.48 -17.97 -17.44
C ALA A 325 -24.85 -17.37 -16.17
N TRP A 326 -23.67 -16.76 -16.28
CA TRP A 326 -22.99 -16.14 -15.13
C TRP A 326 -23.77 -14.94 -14.57
N LEU A 327 -24.31 -14.08 -15.43
CA LEU A 327 -25.06 -12.89 -15.00
C LEU A 327 -26.36 -13.25 -14.27
N LYS A 328 -26.91 -14.48 -14.43
CA LYS A 328 -28.09 -14.92 -13.67
C LYS A 328 -27.89 -14.89 -12.16
N HIS A 329 -26.65 -15.02 -11.67
CA HIS A 329 -26.36 -14.84 -10.24
C HIS A 329 -26.73 -13.43 -9.73
N GLY A 330 -26.90 -12.46 -10.64
CA GLY A 330 -27.34 -11.09 -10.35
C GLY A 330 -28.85 -10.87 -10.35
N GLU A 331 -29.66 -11.90 -10.63
CA GLU A 331 -31.12 -11.75 -10.61
C GLU A 331 -31.64 -11.38 -9.22
N ARG A 332 -31.07 -11.95 -8.14
CA ARG A 332 -31.40 -11.56 -6.75
C ARG A 332 -31.07 -10.09 -6.50
N THR A 333 -29.93 -9.62 -7.01
CA THR A 333 -29.53 -8.21 -6.95
C THR A 333 -30.53 -7.32 -7.67
N LEU A 334 -30.93 -7.69 -8.89
CA LEU A 334 -31.87 -6.91 -9.69
C LEU A 334 -33.25 -6.83 -9.03
N ARG A 335 -33.76 -7.95 -8.50
CA ARG A 335 -35.01 -7.96 -7.73
C ARG A 335 -34.93 -7.06 -6.49
N ARG A 336 -33.84 -7.14 -5.74
CA ARG A 336 -33.60 -6.25 -4.58
C ARG A 336 -33.60 -4.78 -4.99
N PHE A 337 -32.93 -4.44 -6.09
CA PHE A 337 -32.86 -3.09 -6.61
C PHE A 337 -34.24 -2.56 -7.06
N GLN A 338 -35.01 -3.37 -7.77
CA GLN A 338 -36.36 -3.01 -8.24
C GLN A 338 -37.36 -2.82 -7.08
N ASN A 339 -37.19 -3.57 -5.99
CA ASN A 339 -38.04 -3.47 -4.81
C ASN A 339 -37.63 -2.33 -3.87
N ALA A 340 -36.45 -1.74 -4.05
CA ALA A 340 -36.03 -0.58 -3.28
C ALA A 340 -36.73 0.67 -3.80
N VAL A 341 -37.38 1.43 -2.92
CA VAL A 341 -37.90 2.76 -3.27
C VAL A 341 -36.71 3.72 -3.40
N VAL A 342 -36.13 3.80 -4.59
CA VAL A 342 -35.05 4.74 -4.88
C VAL A 342 -35.67 6.10 -5.18
N LEU A 343 -35.87 6.92 -4.14
CA LEU A 343 -36.26 8.31 -4.30
C LEU A 343 -35.04 9.13 -4.74
N ASP A 344 -35.12 9.72 -5.94
CA ASP A 344 -34.30 10.84 -6.43
C ASP A 344 -32.80 10.78 -6.08
N SER A 345 -32.12 9.74 -6.58
CA SER A 345 -30.67 9.63 -6.46
C SER A 345 -29.98 10.29 -7.65
N ARG A 346 -28.93 11.09 -7.38
CA ARG A 346 -28.08 11.71 -8.41
C ARG A 346 -27.13 10.72 -9.10
N GLU A 347 -26.99 9.51 -8.56
CA GLU A 347 -26.10 8.49 -9.10
C GLU A 347 -26.74 7.72 -10.27
N PRO A 348 -25.96 7.30 -11.28
CA PRO A 348 -26.46 6.43 -12.34
C PRO A 348 -27.06 5.14 -11.80
N ALA A 349 -28.13 4.64 -12.44
CA ALA A 349 -28.79 3.39 -12.04
C ALA A 349 -27.82 2.20 -11.95
N SER A 350 -26.81 2.15 -12.83
CA SER A 350 -25.77 1.12 -12.81
C SER A 350 -24.85 1.20 -11.58
N THR A 351 -24.56 2.41 -11.09
CA THR A 351 -23.82 2.64 -9.83
C THR A 351 -24.65 2.17 -8.64
N LEU A 352 -25.94 2.51 -8.60
CA LEU A 352 -26.83 2.09 -7.52
C LEU A 352 -27.06 0.57 -7.53
N LEU A 353 -27.19 -0.03 -8.71
CA LEU A 353 -27.25 -1.48 -8.84
C LEU A 353 -25.94 -2.13 -8.38
N ALA A 354 -24.77 -1.55 -8.70
CA ALA A 354 -23.48 -2.04 -8.23
C ALA A 354 -23.34 -1.98 -6.70
N GLN A 355 -23.82 -0.91 -6.06
CA GLN A 355 -23.89 -0.80 -4.60
C GLN A 355 -24.84 -1.85 -4.00
N THR A 356 -26.02 -2.01 -4.61
CA THR A 356 -27.00 -3.04 -4.22
C THR A 356 -26.42 -4.45 -4.37
N ASN A 357 -25.61 -4.66 -5.40
CA ASN A 357 -24.95 -5.92 -5.67
C ASN A 357 -24.01 -6.32 -4.55
N VAL A 358 -23.20 -5.38 -4.05
CA VAL A 358 -22.31 -5.61 -2.91
C VAL A 358 -23.11 -6.13 -1.71
N ILE A 359 -24.21 -5.45 -1.36
CA ILE A 359 -25.05 -5.84 -0.22
C ILE A 359 -25.64 -7.25 -0.47
N GLN A 360 -26.15 -7.53 -1.67
CA GLN A 360 -26.68 -8.85 -2.02
C GLN A 360 -25.63 -9.97 -1.94
N GLN A 361 -24.39 -9.69 -2.34
CA GLN A 361 -23.32 -10.68 -2.29
C GLN A 361 -22.88 -10.97 -0.85
N LEU A 362 -22.94 -9.98 0.05
CA LEU A 362 -22.71 -10.21 1.49
C LEU A 362 -23.80 -11.12 2.09
N ASP A 363 -25.05 -11.01 1.62
CA ASP A 363 -26.12 -11.92 2.04
C ASP A 363 -25.90 -13.33 1.48
N ASN A 364 -25.52 -13.45 0.21
CA ASN A 364 -25.20 -14.74 -0.39
C ASN A 364 -24.03 -15.41 0.36
N LEU A 365 -23.01 -14.67 0.80
CA LEU A 365 -21.91 -15.20 1.61
C LEU A 365 -22.40 -15.83 2.93
N GLN A 366 -23.39 -15.26 3.58
CA GLN A 366 -23.97 -15.79 4.82
C GLN A 366 -24.78 -17.08 4.61
N GLU A 367 -25.06 -17.47 3.36
CA GLU A 367 -25.69 -18.75 3.04
C GLU A 367 -24.70 -19.92 3.12
N TYR A 368 -23.39 -19.66 3.01
CA TYR A 368 -22.35 -20.68 3.07
C TYR A 368 -22.17 -21.13 4.52
N PRO A 369 -22.33 -22.43 4.85
CA PRO A 369 -22.25 -22.92 6.23
C PRO A 369 -20.94 -22.53 6.94
N LEU A 370 -19.82 -22.67 6.23
CA LEU A 370 -18.46 -22.26 6.60
C LEU A 370 -18.38 -20.79 7.05
N VAL A 371 -18.99 -19.88 6.29
CA VAL A 371 -18.96 -18.44 6.55
C VAL A 371 -19.88 -18.11 7.72
N ARG A 372 -21.11 -18.65 7.70
CA ARG A 372 -22.11 -18.46 8.76
C ARG A 372 -21.56 -18.86 10.12
N GLN A 373 -20.99 -20.06 10.23
CA GLN A 373 -20.43 -20.57 11.47
C GLN A 373 -19.35 -19.63 12.03
N ARG A 374 -18.42 -19.16 11.19
CA ARG A 374 -17.35 -18.25 11.66
C ARG A 374 -17.85 -16.86 12.02
N LEU A 375 -18.92 -16.37 11.40
CA LEU A 375 -19.58 -15.13 11.79
C LEU A 375 -20.24 -15.26 13.16
N GLU A 376 -20.94 -16.37 13.40
CA GLU A 376 -21.57 -16.69 14.69
C GLU A 376 -20.51 -16.84 15.80
N ASP A 377 -19.37 -17.46 15.49
CA ASP A 377 -18.22 -17.59 16.39
C ASP A 377 -17.47 -16.26 16.63
N GLY A 378 -17.77 -15.19 15.88
CA GLY A 378 -17.04 -13.92 15.93
C GLY A 378 -15.60 -13.98 15.38
N ARG A 379 -15.28 -15.01 14.58
CA ARG A 379 -13.96 -15.24 13.95
C ARG A 379 -13.85 -14.71 12.52
N LEU A 380 -14.94 -14.19 11.97
CA LEU A 380 -15.02 -13.66 10.61
C LEU A 380 -15.78 -12.35 10.58
N HIS A 381 -15.33 -11.44 9.73
CA HIS A 381 -15.97 -10.14 9.49
C HIS A 381 -16.22 -9.97 7.99
N LEU A 382 -17.42 -9.51 7.64
CA LEU A 382 -17.80 -9.20 6.26
C LEU A 382 -17.85 -7.69 6.06
N TRP A 383 -17.26 -7.22 4.96
CA TRP A 383 -17.15 -5.81 4.62
C TRP A 383 -17.67 -5.56 3.21
N GLY A 384 -18.63 -4.66 3.07
CA GLY A 384 -19.13 -4.20 1.78
C GLY A 384 -18.40 -2.94 1.35
N TRP A 385 -17.54 -3.02 0.34
CA TRP A 385 -16.83 -1.86 -0.19
C TRP A 385 -17.33 -1.47 -1.58
N PHE A 386 -17.16 -0.18 -1.90
CA PHE A 386 -17.49 0.36 -3.20
C PHE A 386 -16.42 1.34 -3.66
N PHE A 387 -15.84 1.10 -4.83
CA PHE A 387 -14.85 1.98 -5.43
C PHE A 387 -15.50 2.91 -6.47
N ASN A 388 -15.58 4.20 -6.16
CA ASN A 388 -15.90 5.21 -7.15
C ASN A 388 -14.65 5.51 -7.98
N ILE A 389 -14.66 5.04 -9.23
CA ILE A 389 -13.51 5.12 -10.14
C ILE A 389 -13.24 6.58 -10.53
N ALA A 390 -14.27 7.34 -10.86
CA ALA A 390 -14.14 8.71 -11.35
C ALA A 390 -13.53 9.63 -10.27
N GLU A 391 -13.97 9.43 -9.02
CA GLU A 391 -13.49 10.20 -7.86
C GLU A 391 -12.22 9.61 -7.21
N ALA A 392 -11.80 8.41 -7.63
CA ALA A 392 -10.76 7.62 -7.00
C ALA A 392 -10.97 7.45 -5.48
N GLN A 393 -12.21 7.13 -5.06
CA GLN A 393 -12.61 7.02 -3.66
C GLN A 393 -13.09 5.62 -3.30
N LEU A 394 -12.58 5.09 -2.17
CA LEU A 394 -13.12 3.89 -1.53
C LEU A 394 -14.17 4.26 -0.48
N MET A 395 -15.29 3.56 -0.54
CA MET A 395 -16.42 3.71 0.35
C MET A 395 -16.71 2.36 1.03
N THR A 396 -17.24 2.38 2.25
CA THR A 396 -17.72 1.20 2.97
C THR A 396 -19.22 1.31 3.23
N TYR A 397 -19.93 0.19 3.20
CA TYR A 397 -21.34 0.12 3.58
C TYR A 397 -21.47 0.24 5.11
N SER A 398 -22.24 1.22 5.57
CA SER A 398 -22.58 1.40 6.98
C SER A 398 -23.99 0.87 7.25
N LEU A 399 -24.12 0.01 8.27
CA LEU A 399 -25.41 -0.51 8.71
C LEU A 399 -26.26 0.56 9.43
N GLU A 400 -25.60 1.53 10.06
CA GLU A 400 -26.26 2.59 10.81
C GLU A 400 -26.97 3.55 9.87
N THR A 401 -26.28 4.00 8.82
CA THR A 401 -26.83 4.93 7.83
C THR A 401 -27.50 4.23 6.65
N ARG A 402 -27.37 2.90 6.55
CA ARG A 402 -27.80 2.08 5.41
C ARG A 402 -27.31 2.62 4.06
N SER A 403 -26.11 3.19 4.05
CA SER A 403 -25.52 3.84 2.88
C SER A 403 -24.01 3.60 2.79
N PHE A 404 -23.45 3.84 1.61
CA PHE A 404 -22.00 3.84 1.44
C PHE A 404 -21.41 5.18 1.90
N VAL A 405 -20.46 5.11 2.82
CA VAL A 405 -19.73 6.27 3.37
C VAL A 405 -18.25 6.16 3.00
N LYS A 406 -17.60 7.31 2.81
CA LYS A 406 -16.18 7.35 2.44
C LYS A 406 -15.32 6.76 3.54
N ILE A 407 -14.34 5.93 3.17
CA ILE A 407 -13.33 5.45 4.10
C ILE A 407 -12.28 6.55 4.26
N ASP A 408 -12.46 7.41 5.25
CA ASP A 408 -11.45 8.36 5.72
C ASP A 408 -10.75 7.83 6.98
N SER A 409 -9.87 8.65 7.57
CA SER A 409 -9.11 8.25 8.76
C SER A 409 -9.99 7.92 9.96
N GLU A 410 -11.14 8.57 10.12
CA GLU A 410 -12.05 8.36 11.24
C GLU A 410 -12.85 7.06 11.06
N VAL A 411 -13.39 6.86 9.86
CA VAL A 411 -14.09 5.62 9.50
C VAL A 411 -13.12 4.43 9.57
N ALA A 412 -11.88 4.57 9.10
CA ALA A 412 -10.87 3.52 9.17
C ALA A 412 -10.56 3.11 10.63
N GLN A 413 -10.46 4.06 11.55
CA GLN A 413 -10.27 3.76 12.99
C GLN A 413 -11.49 3.05 13.57
N THR A 414 -12.69 3.46 13.18
CA THR A 414 -13.95 2.84 13.63
C THR A 414 -14.10 1.42 13.10
N MET A 415 -13.70 1.15 11.85
CA MET A 415 -13.69 -0.21 11.28
C MET A 415 -12.79 -1.17 12.07
N VAL A 416 -11.69 -0.67 12.66
CA VAL A 416 -10.81 -1.46 13.54
C VAL A 416 -11.46 -1.71 14.91
N ALA A 417 -12.24 -0.75 15.42
CA ALA A 417 -12.89 -0.81 16.74
C ALA A 417 -14.17 -1.66 16.73
N THR A 418 -14.95 -1.61 15.65
CA THR A 418 -16.20 -2.37 15.49
C THR A 418 -15.90 -3.81 15.07
N ARG A 419 -15.26 -4.57 15.96
CA ARG A 419 -15.40 -6.02 15.94
C ARG A 419 -16.84 -6.32 16.37
N THR A 420 -17.63 -6.91 15.47
CA THR A 420 -19.00 -7.46 15.67
C THR A 420 -20.18 -6.59 15.18
N ARG A 421 -20.78 -6.99 14.06
CA ARG A 421 -22.19 -7.44 14.02
C ARG A 421 -22.43 -8.22 12.73
N ALA A 422 -22.96 -9.44 12.84
CA ALA A 422 -23.58 -10.09 11.70
C ALA A 422 -24.61 -9.12 11.09
N LEU A 423 -24.66 -9.07 9.75
CA LEU A 423 -25.70 -8.33 9.05
C LEU A 423 -27.06 -8.80 9.59
N PRO A 424 -27.98 -7.90 9.97
CA PRO A 424 -29.32 -8.32 10.32
C PRO A 424 -29.88 -9.13 9.14
N GLN A 425 -30.37 -10.34 9.40
CA GLN A 425 -31.15 -11.07 8.41
C GLN A 425 -32.24 -10.11 7.92
N SER A 426 -32.37 -9.96 6.59
CA SER A 426 -33.42 -9.12 6.03
C SER A 426 -34.74 -9.53 6.65
N GLU A 427 -35.34 -8.66 7.46
CA GLU A 427 -36.71 -8.85 7.92
C GLU A 427 -37.55 -9.01 6.65
N ALA A 428 -38.11 -10.22 6.49
CA ALA A 428 -39.15 -10.45 5.53
C ALA A 428 -40.21 -9.37 5.78
N VAL A 429 -40.38 -8.46 4.82
CA VAL A 429 -41.51 -7.54 4.80
C VAL A 429 -42.73 -8.43 4.90
N GLY A 430 -43.35 -8.40 6.07
CA GLY A 430 -44.48 -9.24 6.41
C GLY A 430 -45.57 -9.05 5.36
N ALA A 431 -46.06 -10.17 4.86
CA ALA A 431 -47.40 -10.27 4.32
C ALA A 431 -48.37 -9.78 5.42
N GLY A 432 -48.66 -8.48 5.39
CA GLY A 432 -49.75 -7.88 6.13
C GLY A 432 -51.05 -8.19 5.38
N THR A 433 -51.73 -9.24 5.82
CA THR A 433 -53.15 -9.44 5.58
C THR A 433 -53.94 -8.22 6.08
N ALA A 434 -54.59 -7.51 5.17
CA ALA A 434 -55.89 -6.87 5.35
C ALA A 434 -56.50 -6.63 3.97
#